data_AF-A0A822CQZ5-F1
#
_entry.id   AF-A0A822CQZ5-F1
#
_cell.length_a   1.000
_cell.length_b   1.000
_cell.length_c   1.000
_cell.angle_alpha   90.00
_cell.angle_beta   90.00
_cell.angle_gamma   90.00
#
_symmetry.space_group_name_H-M   'P 1'
#
loop_
_entity.id
_entity.type
_entity.pdbx_description
1 polymer ?
#
loop_
_entity_poly.entity_id
_entity_poly.type
_entity_poly.pdbx_seq_one_letter_code
_entity_poly.pdbx_strand_id
1 'polypeptide(L)'
;KLVQTFCALGARAFDVVKGDGFKNLAKALFGVGRGSNTSFIEITDLLPHPTTISRNITRLYEEDKIQLIDIWEQLISFCLIVDKCTEAYTG
;
A
#
# COMPACT_ATOMS: atom_id res chain seq x y z
N LYS A 1 13.55 -4.13 24.36
CA LYS A 1 12.58 -5.10 24.91
C LYS A 1 11.27 -5.13 24.12
N LEU A 2 10.74 -3.97 23.67
CA LEU A 2 9.48 -3.89 22.92
C LEU A 2 9.38 -4.86 21.73
N VAL A 3 10.41 -4.91 20.88
CA VAL A 3 10.41 -5.77 19.68
C VAL A 3 10.46 -7.26 20.06
N GLN A 4 11.22 -7.61 21.11
CA GLN A 4 11.23 -8.98 21.63
C GLN A 4 9.85 -9.39 22.17
N THR A 5 9.20 -8.52 22.93
CA THR A 5 7.85 -8.74 23.46
C THR A 5 6.80 -8.83 22.35
N PHE A 6 6.90 -8.00 21.32
CA PHE A 6 6.05 -8.07 20.12
C PHE A 6 6.14 -9.43 19.42
N CYS A 7 7.36 -9.94 19.23
CA CYS A 7 7.55 -11.25 18.58
C CYS A 7 7.05 -12.39 19.47
N ALA A 8 7.36 -12.35 20.78
CA ALA A 8 6.99 -13.41 21.72
C ALA A 8 5.48 -13.48 21.97
N LEU A 9 4.83 -12.35 22.27
CA LEU A 9 3.39 -12.32 22.54
C LEU A 9 2.55 -12.41 21.26
N GLY A 10 3.06 -11.88 20.14
CA GLY A 10 2.38 -11.94 18.85
C GLY A 10 2.62 -13.22 18.07
N ALA A 11 3.40 -14.17 18.61
CA ALA A 11 3.85 -15.38 17.93
C ALA A 11 4.36 -15.12 16.50
N ARG A 12 5.15 -14.06 16.34
CA ARG A 12 5.69 -13.64 15.02
C ARG A 12 7.10 -14.15 14.84
N ALA A 13 7.43 -14.53 13.60
CA ALA A 13 8.80 -14.85 13.21
C ALA A 13 9.70 -13.62 13.41
N PHE A 14 10.94 -13.83 13.84
CA PHE A 14 11.88 -12.73 14.13
C PHE A 14 12.21 -11.90 12.89
N ASP A 15 12.14 -12.48 11.69
CA ASP A 15 12.41 -11.75 10.45
C ASP A 15 11.34 -10.72 10.09
N VAL A 16 10.17 -10.72 10.75
CA VAL A 16 9.11 -9.72 10.52
C VAL A 16 9.62 -8.28 10.69
N VAL A 17 10.60 -8.07 11.59
CA VAL A 17 11.16 -6.75 11.91
C VAL A 17 12.11 -6.24 10.81
N LYS A 18 12.60 -7.14 9.95
CA LYS A 18 13.44 -6.80 8.80
C LYS A 18 12.62 -6.33 7.60
N GLY A 19 11.33 -6.68 7.55
CA GLY A 19 10.43 -6.34 6.45
C GLY A 19 10.21 -4.83 6.32
N ASP A 20 10.24 -4.32 5.10
CA ASP A 20 10.11 -2.88 4.85
C ASP A 20 8.72 -2.34 5.23
N GLY A 21 7.67 -3.17 5.14
CA GLY A 21 6.35 -2.83 5.64
C GLY A 21 6.35 -2.51 7.15
N PHE A 22 7.05 -3.31 7.96
CA PHE A 22 7.19 -3.07 9.39
C PHE A 22 7.99 -1.79 9.67
N LYS A 23 9.11 -1.57 8.95
CA LYS A 23 9.91 -0.34 9.08
C LYS A 23 9.12 0.91 8.70
N ASN A 24 8.34 0.84 7.63
CA ASN A 24 7.54 1.96 7.15
C ASN A 24 6.39 2.28 8.12
N LEU A 25 5.74 1.26 8.67
CA LEU A 25 4.77 1.44 9.76
C LEU A 25 5.41 2.12 10.97
N ALA A 26 6.57 1.64 11.42
CA ALA A 26 7.29 2.24 12.55
C ALA A 26 7.63 3.72 12.29
N LYS A 27 8.14 4.05 11.10
CA LYS A 27 8.39 5.44 10.68
C LYS A 27 7.13 6.30 10.74
N ALA A 28 6.00 5.80 10.24
CA ALA A 28 4.73 6.50 10.27
C ALA A 28 4.27 6.77 11.72
N LEU A 29 4.35 5.77 12.60
CA LEU A 29 3.99 5.91 14.02
C LEU A 29 4.87 6.95 14.73
N PHE A 30 6.19 6.94 14.47
CA PHE A 30 7.08 7.99 15.00
C PHE A 30 6.76 9.38 14.45
N GLY A 31 6.34 9.47 13.18
CA GLY A 31 5.89 10.71 12.55
C GLY A 31 4.65 11.27 13.25
N VAL A 32 3.66 10.41 13.55
CA VAL A 32 2.46 10.81 14.31
C VAL A 32 2.86 11.30 15.71
N GLY A 33 3.70 10.55 16.43
CA GLY A 33 4.17 10.95 17.76
C GLY A 33 4.94 12.27 17.78
N ARG A 34 5.67 12.61 16.71
CA ARG A 34 6.35 13.89 16.58
C ARG A 34 5.39 15.04 16.28
N GLY A 35 4.33 14.78 15.52
CA GLY A 35 3.31 15.77 15.17
C GLY A 35 2.29 16.03 16.27
N SER A 36 2.06 15.07 17.16
CA SER A 36 1.22 15.25 18.34
C SER A 36 1.99 16.02 19.41
N ASN A 37 1.55 17.23 19.77
CA ASN A 37 2.08 17.97 20.92
C ASN A 37 1.69 17.34 22.28
N THR A 38 1.44 16.03 22.31
CA THR A 38 1.01 15.28 23.48
C THR A 38 2.08 14.24 23.82
N SER A 39 2.41 14.12 25.10
CA SER A 39 3.32 13.08 25.61
C SER A 39 2.65 11.69 25.62
N PHE A 40 1.35 11.64 25.37
CA PHE A 40 0.54 10.44 25.38
C PHE A 40 -0.42 10.43 24.19
N ILE A 41 -0.39 9.33 23.44
CA ILE A 41 -1.39 9.00 22.43
C ILE A 41 -1.99 7.67 22.86
N GLU A 42 -3.32 7.62 22.95
CA GLU A 42 -4.00 6.37 23.23
C GLU A 42 -3.90 5.45 22.01
N ILE A 43 -3.29 4.27 22.18
CA ILE A 43 -2.96 3.37 21.07
C ILE A 43 -4.21 2.80 20.40
N THR A 44 -5.32 2.68 21.13
CA THR A 44 -6.62 2.20 20.60
C THR A 44 -7.18 3.08 19.51
N ASP A 45 -6.84 4.38 19.52
CA ASP A 45 -7.28 5.34 18.49
C ASP A 45 -6.29 5.45 17.33
N LEU A 46 -5.06 4.94 17.52
CA LEU A 46 -3.97 5.08 16.55
C LEU A 46 -3.96 3.96 15.50
N LEU A 47 -4.27 2.72 15.92
CA LEU A 47 -4.26 1.56 15.02
C LEU A 47 -5.69 1.16 14.64
N PRO A 48 -5.99 0.98 13.34
CA PRO A 48 -7.32 0.59 12.92
C PRO A 48 -7.65 -0.85 13.32
N HIS A 49 -8.93 -1.12 13.55
CA HIS A 49 -9.44 -2.48 13.76
C HIS A 49 -9.06 -3.39 12.56
N PRO A 50 -8.77 -4.69 12.77
CA PRO A 50 -8.41 -5.61 11.69
C PRO A 50 -9.39 -5.65 10.51
N THR A 51 -10.69 -5.55 10.79
CA THR A 51 -11.75 -5.46 9.75
C THR A 51 -11.61 -4.22 8.87
N THR A 52 -11.12 -3.11 9.43
CA THR A 52 -10.84 -1.89 8.67
C THR A 52 -9.62 -2.08 7.78
N ILE A 53 -8.56 -2.75 8.27
CA ILE A 53 -7.40 -3.12 7.46
C ILE A 53 -7.84 -4.00 6.28
N SER A 54 -8.63 -5.04 6.53
CA SER A 54 -9.13 -5.94 5.48
C SER A 54 -9.93 -5.20 4.40
N ARG A 55 -10.87 -4.32 4.80
CA ARG A 55 -11.68 -3.54 3.85
C ARG A 55 -10.83 -2.56 3.03
N ASN A 56 -9.87 -1.90 3.67
CA ASN A 56 -9.00 -0.95 2.98
C ASN A 56 -8.07 -1.65 1.97
N ILE A 57 -7.57 -2.84 2.31
CA ILE A 57 -6.77 -3.64 1.38
C ILE A 57 -7.59 -3.98 0.12
N THR A 58 -8.83 -4.47 0.29
CA THR A 58 -9.71 -4.75 -0.86
C THR A 58 -9.93 -3.52 -1.74
N ARG A 59 -10.22 -2.37 -1.12
CA ARG A 59 -10.41 -1.11 -1.85
C ARG A 59 -9.16 -0.69 -2.63
N LEU A 60 -7.97 -0.78 -2.02
CA LEU A 60 -6.71 -0.45 -2.69
C LEU A 60 -6.47 -1.34 -3.92
N TYR A 61 -6.73 -2.65 -3.80
CA TYR A 61 -6.63 -3.56 -4.95
C TYR A 61 -7.62 -3.22 -6.06
N GLU A 62 -8.83 -2.80 -5.73
CA GLU A 62 -9.83 -2.38 -6.73
C GLU A 62 -9.39 -1.10 -7.45
N GLU A 63 -8.84 -0.13 -6.71
CA GLU A 63 -8.32 1.13 -7.28
C GLU A 63 -7.13 0.88 -8.21
N ASP A 64 -6.16 0.07 -7.79
CA ASP A 64 -5.00 -0.29 -8.61
C ASP A 64 -5.45 -1.06 -9.87
N LYS A 65 -6.44 -1.96 -9.74
CA LYS A 65 -6.98 -2.70 -10.87
C LYS A 65 -7.65 -1.79 -11.90
N ILE A 66 -8.41 -0.79 -11.45
CA ILE A 66 -9.05 0.20 -12.34
C ILE A 66 -7.99 1.00 -13.09
N GLN A 67 -6.96 1.51 -12.40
CA GLN A 67 -5.88 2.25 -13.03
C GLN A 67 -5.13 1.42 -14.09
N LEU A 68 -4.89 0.14 -13.80
CA LEU A 68 -4.24 -0.76 -14.74
C LEU A 68 -5.11 -1.04 -15.97
N ILE A 69 -6.43 -1.17 -15.80
CA ILE A 69 -7.36 -1.33 -16.93
C ILE A 69 -7.35 -0.08 -17.80
N ASP A 70 -7.42 1.11 -17.21
CA ASP A 70 -7.40 2.38 -17.96
C ASP A 70 -6.11 2.52 -18.78
N ILE A 71 -4.95 2.19 -18.19
CA ILE A 71 -3.67 2.19 -18.91
C ILE A 71 -3.69 1.18 -20.06
N TRP A 72 -4.27 0.00 -19.84
CA TRP A 72 -4.32 -1.06 -20.84
C TRP A 72 -5.21 -0.69 -22.02
N GLU A 73 -6.36 -0.07 -21.78
CA GLU A 73 -7.25 0.45 -22.83
C GLU A 73 -6.59 1.57 -23.65
N GLN A 74 -5.86 2.48 -22.99
CA GLN A 74 -5.08 3.51 -23.68
C GLN A 74 -4.01 2.90 -24.59
N LEU A 75 -3.30 1.87 -24.11
CA LEU A 75 -2.28 1.18 -24.90
C LEU A 75 -2.89 0.45 -26.11
N ILE A 76 -4.04 -0.21 -25.97
CA ILE A 76 -4.74 -0.82 -27.11
C ILE A 76 -5.13 0.23 -28.14
N SER A 77 -5.74 1.33 -27.70
CA SER A 77 -6.15 2.42 -28.59
C SER A 77 -4.96 2.99 -29.36
N PHE A 78 -3.84 3.21 -28.67
CA PHE A 78 -2.58 3.65 -29.28
C PHE A 78 -2.08 2.65 -30.33
N CYS A 79 -2.02 1.35 -30.02
CA CYS A 79 -1.60 0.32 -30.97
C CYS A 79 -2.48 0.30 -32.23
N LEU A 80 -3.82 0.38 -32.07
CA LEU A 80 -4.75 0.41 -33.19
C LEU A 80 -4.59 1.66 -34.08
N ILE A 81 -4.25 2.80 -33.50
CA ILE A 81 -3.95 4.03 -34.26
C ILE A 81 -2.65 3.85 -35.07
N VAL A 82 -1.60 3.30 -34.46
CA VAL A 82 -0.32 3.05 -35.12
C VAL A 82 -0.49 2.09 -36.30
N ASP A 83 -1.25 0.99 -36.13
CA ASP A 83 -1.52 0.04 -37.21
C ASP A 83 -2.23 0.71 -38.39
N LYS A 84 -3.28 1.49 -38.13
CA LYS A 84 -4.00 2.25 -39.18
C LYS A 84 -3.12 3.27 -39.90
N CYS A 85 -2.25 3.97 -39.17
CA CYS A 85 -1.30 4.91 -39.78
C CYS A 85 -0.26 4.20 -40.63
N THR A 86 0.17 3.00 -40.23
CA THR A 86 1.15 2.21 -40.97
C THR A 86 0.56 1.69 -42.28
N GLU A 87 -0.66 1.16 -42.24
CA GLU A 87 -1.39 0.72 -43.44
C GLU A 87 -1.57 1.84 -44.47
N ALA A 88 -1.90 3.06 -44.03
CA ALA A 88 -2.09 4.23 -44.89
C ALA A 88 -0.81 4.75 -45.55
N TYR A 89 0.38 4.44 -45.01
CA TYR A 89 1.67 4.83 -45.59
C TYR A 89 2.23 3.78 -46.57
N THR A 90 1.78 2.53 -46.49
CA THR A 90 2.27 1.41 -47.31
C THR A 90 1.37 1.02 -48.48
N GLY A 91 0.18 1.63 -48.62
CA GLY A 91 -0.73 1.48 -49.76
C GLY A 91 -0.74 2.72 -50.65
#